data_AF-A0A944K5R7-F1
#
_entry.id   AF-A0A944K5R7-F1
#
_cell.length_a   1.000
_cell.length_b   1.000
_cell.length_c   1.000
_cell.angle_alpha   90.00
_cell.angle_beta   90.00
_cell.angle_gamma   90.00
#
_symmetry.space_group_name_H-M   'P 1'
#
loop_
_entity.id
_entity.type
_entity.pdbx_description
1 polymer ?
#
loop_
_entity_poly.entity_id
_entity_poly.type
_entity_poly.pdbx_seq_one_letter_code
_entity_poly.pdbx_strand_id
1 'polypeptide(L)'
;MGPKIKPRRRGLRIAVWSLVAVLVVAAGLAGVVLWQNSYDMDEQRVSIRHGGHTLNGVLVTPKDGRKHHGLVVYVHGDGPVGATHDDGYKPMWEAHAKAGYASLSWDKPGVAGAPGDWLGQSMDDRANETAAAIAWARARPDIDGDRIGLWGASQAGWVLPKVAAKTPVSFVIAVSPAINWLRQGRYNLLAELRADGASAARTEAEIAKSDTTRRLLKRHATFEEYVSARGAEADGMTADRWGFISKNHTADATQDLRALSGVPVLLTLAGHDINVDTADTERVYRKLLEADGALTVKRYPDAAHSLVKQSIEQSDLKTTYTALFSPRLLFADGFLEDQRQFLKDVGRGGAAPWRLHTGPLRLMPRCGSSCGRI
;
A
#
# COMPACT_ATOMS: atom_id res chain seq x y z
N MET A 1 -51.85 35.69 -49.89
CA MET A 1 -50.58 35.03 -50.23
C MET A 1 -49.66 35.11 -49.02
N GLY A 2 -49.47 34.02 -48.28
CA GLY A 2 -48.49 33.95 -47.18
C GLY A 2 -47.33 33.03 -47.58
N PRO A 3 -46.06 33.42 -47.41
CA PRO A 3 -44.93 32.64 -47.91
C PRO A 3 -44.75 31.36 -47.08
N LYS A 4 -44.74 30.20 -47.76
CA LYS A 4 -44.34 28.92 -47.15
C LYS A 4 -42.84 28.95 -46.86
N ILE A 5 -42.47 29.26 -45.62
CA ILE A 5 -41.10 29.09 -45.13
C ILE A 5 -40.83 27.57 -45.06
N LYS A 6 -40.08 27.01 -46.01
CA LYS A 6 -39.57 25.63 -45.93
C LYS A 6 -38.43 25.59 -44.90
N PRO A 7 -38.53 24.92 -43.74
CA PRO A 7 -37.40 24.76 -42.87
C PRO A 7 -36.61 23.48 -43.23
N ARG A 8 -35.27 23.58 -43.16
CA ARG A 8 -34.41 22.65 -42.42
C ARG A 8 -33.97 21.29 -42.99
N ARG A 9 -34.07 20.95 -44.30
CA ARG A 9 -33.38 19.73 -44.82
C ARG A 9 -31.85 19.75 -44.65
N ARG A 10 -31.23 20.92 -44.78
CA ARG A 10 -29.78 21.11 -44.56
C ARG A 10 -29.40 21.02 -43.08
N GLY A 11 -30.25 21.59 -42.20
CA GLY A 11 -30.06 21.53 -40.75
C GLY A 11 -30.18 20.12 -40.18
N LEU A 12 -31.14 19.32 -40.66
CA LEU A 12 -31.29 17.91 -40.25
C LEU A 12 -30.08 17.07 -40.68
N ARG A 13 -29.57 17.26 -41.90
CA ARG A 13 -28.35 16.59 -42.38
C ARG A 13 -27.13 16.96 -41.55
N ILE A 14 -26.94 18.24 -41.23
CA ILE A 14 -25.83 18.70 -40.37
C ILE A 14 -25.95 18.08 -38.98
N ALA A 15 -27.15 18.05 -38.40
CA ALA A 15 -27.39 17.43 -37.09
C ALA A 15 -27.09 15.92 -37.10
N VAL A 16 -27.52 15.19 -38.14
CA VAL A 16 -27.25 13.75 -38.29
C VAL A 16 -25.75 13.49 -38.44
N TRP A 17 -25.03 14.24 -39.29
CA TRP A 17 -23.58 14.08 -39.44
C TRP A 17 -22.81 14.47 -38.18
N SER A 18 -23.28 15.47 -37.44
CA SER A 18 -22.70 15.84 -36.14
C SER A 18 -22.89 14.71 -35.13
N LEU A 19 -24.09 14.11 -35.07
CA LEU A 19 -24.35 12.96 -34.20
C LEU A 19 -23.48 11.75 -34.58
N VAL A 20 -23.38 11.43 -35.87
CA VAL A 20 -22.51 10.33 -36.35
C VAL A 20 -21.05 10.59 -35.97
N ALA A 21 -20.56 11.81 -36.17
CA ALA A 21 -19.20 12.17 -35.76
C ALA A 21 -18.98 11.99 -34.25
N VAL A 22 -19.93 12.46 -33.43
CA VAL A 22 -19.89 12.28 -31.97
C VAL A 22 -19.88 10.80 -31.59
N LEU A 23 -20.71 9.96 -32.22
CA LEU A 23 -20.76 8.52 -31.96
C LEU A 23 -19.46 7.81 -32.37
N VAL A 24 -18.86 8.18 -33.51
CA VAL A 24 -17.57 7.62 -33.95
C VAL A 24 -16.46 8.00 -32.99
N VAL A 25 -16.40 9.26 -32.55
CA VAL A 25 -15.44 9.72 -31.55
C VAL A 25 -15.64 8.99 -30.22
N ALA A 26 -16.88 8.85 -29.75
CA ALA A 26 -17.19 8.14 -28.52
C ALA A 26 -16.80 6.66 -28.58
N ALA A 27 -17.09 5.98 -29.69
CA ALA A 27 -16.68 4.59 -29.91
C ALA A 27 -15.16 4.45 -29.98
N GLY A 28 -14.46 5.39 -30.64
CA GLY A 28 -13.01 5.44 -30.69
C GLY A 28 -12.39 5.61 -29.29
N LEU A 29 -12.90 6.56 -28.49
CA LEU A 29 -12.47 6.77 -27.11
C LEU A 29 -12.73 5.54 -26.23
N ALA A 30 -13.90 4.92 -26.35
CA ALA A 30 -14.20 3.67 -25.65
C ALA A 30 -13.22 2.56 -26.04
N GLY A 31 -12.89 2.43 -27.33
CA GLY A 31 -11.87 1.50 -27.83
C GLY A 31 -10.49 1.76 -27.23
N VAL A 32 -10.07 3.03 -27.12
CA VAL A 32 -8.81 3.41 -26.46
C VAL A 32 -8.83 3.02 -24.98
N VAL A 33 -9.91 3.30 -24.25
CA VAL A 33 -10.04 2.93 -22.83
C VAL A 33 -9.96 1.42 -22.65
N LEU A 34 -10.68 0.65 -23.46
CA LEU A 34 -10.65 -0.82 -23.41
C LEU A 34 -9.26 -1.37 -23.71
N TRP A 35 -8.57 -0.80 -24.70
CA TRP A 35 -7.21 -1.21 -25.05
C TRP A 35 -6.20 -0.88 -23.96
N GLN A 36 -6.27 0.33 -23.39
CA GLN A 36 -5.35 0.81 -22.36
C GLN A 36 -5.55 0.10 -21.01
N ASN A 37 -6.77 -0.34 -20.73
CA ASN A 37 -7.11 -1.16 -19.55
C ASN A 37 -7.09 -2.66 -19.83
N SER A 38 -6.60 -3.07 -21.00
CA SER A 38 -6.23 -4.46 -21.25
C SER A 38 -4.84 -4.71 -20.65
N TYR A 39 -4.75 -5.72 -19.79
CA TYR A 39 -3.52 -6.10 -19.11
C TYR A 39 -3.13 -7.53 -19.47
N ASP A 40 -1.83 -7.75 -19.64
CA ASP A 40 -1.27 -9.06 -19.98
C ASP A 40 -1.09 -9.96 -18.74
N MET A 41 -2.22 -10.23 -18.09
CA MET A 41 -2.34 -11.03 -16.87
C MET A 41 -3.75 -11.60 -16.74
N ASP A 42 -3.91 -12.66 -15.94
CA ASP A 42 -5.22 -13.21 -15.56
C ASP A 42 -5.56 -12.79 -14.14
N GLU A 43 -6.79 -12.35 -13.92
CA GLU A 43 -7.31 -11.93 -12.61
C GLU A 43 -8.32 -12.96 -12.11
N GLN A 44 -8.11 -13.47 -10.90
CA GLN A 44 -9.01 -14.42 -10.25
C GLN A 44 -9.38 -13.94 -8.84
N ARG A 45 -10.68 -13.90 -8.53
CA ARG A 45 -11.16 -13.74 -7.14
C ARG A 45 -10.91 -15.01 -6.34
N VAL A 46 -10.36 -14.85 -5.15
CA VAL A 46 -9.99 -15.95 -4.24
C VAL A 46 -10.55 -15.70 -2.84
N SER A 47 -10.73 -16.77 -2.06
CA SER A 47 -11.14 -16.68 -0.65
C SER A 47 -10.12 -17.40 0.22
N ILE A 48 -9.53 -16.67 1.15
CA ILE A 48 -8.49 -17.17 2.06
C ILE A 48 -9.10 -17.31 3.44
N ARG A 49 -9.15 -18.54 3.97
CA ARG A 49 -9.67 -18.80 5.32
C ARG A 49 -8.57 -18.65 6.35
N HIS A 50 -8.80 -17.83 7.37
CA HIS A 50 -7.84 -17.61 8.45
C HIS A 50 -8.58 -17.29 9.76
N GLY A 51 -8.31 -18.05 10.83
CA GLY A 51 -8.78 -17.73 12.18
C GLY A 51 -10.31 -17.59 12.33
N GLY A 52 -11.10 -18.31 11.53
CA GLY A 52 -12.56 -18.17 11.50
C GLY A 52 -13.07 -17.01 10.63
N HIS A 53 -12.17 -16.23 10.04
CA HIS A 53 -12.46 -15.16 9.09
C HIS A 53 -12.13 -15.59 7.65
N THR A 54 -12.69 -14.89 6.68
CA THR A 54 -12.40 -15.07 5.25
C THR A 54 -11.89 -13.75 4.69
N LEU A 55 -10.71 -13.77 4.06
CA LEU A 55 -10.18 -12.66 3.29
C LEU A 55 -10.62 -12.84 1.83
N ASN A 56 -11.34 -11.85 1.31
CA ASN A 56 -11.77 -11.83 -0.08
C ASN A 56 -10.66 -11.19 -0.92
N GLY A 57 -9.96 -12.03 -1.68
CA GLY A 57 -8.75 -11.68 -2.39
C GLY A 57 -8.91 -11.58 -3.89
N VAL A 58 -7.90 -10.99 -4.51
CA VAL A 58 -7.61 -11.07 -5.94
C VAL A 58 -6.21 -11.67 -6.09
N LEU A 59 -6.12 -12.78 -6.81
CA LEU A 59 -4.88 -13.38 -7.27
C LEU A 59 -4.73 -13.07 -8.76
N VAL A 60 -3.61 -12.46 -9.12
CA VAL A 60 -3.26 -12.15 -10.50
C VAL A 60 -2.09 -13.03 -10.93
N THR A 61 -2.20 -13.72 -12.07
CA THR A 61 -1.16 -14.60 -12.58
C THR A 61 -0.66 -14.17 -13.96
N PRO A 62 0.63 -14.42 -14.29
CA PRO A 62 1.18 -14.18 -15.63
C PRO A 62 0.52 -15.02 -16.74
N LYS A 63 0.39 -14.45 -17.94
CA LYS A 63 -0.07 -15.13 -19.17
C LYS A 63 1.07 -15.73 -20.00
N ASP A 64 2.06 -16.32 -19.34
CA ASP A 64 3.31 -16.76 -20.00
C ASP A 64 3.48 -18.28 -20.06
N GLY A 65 2.45 -19.04 -19.69
CA GLY A 65 2.43 -20.50 -19.73
C GLY A 65 3.27 -21.18 -18.64
N ARG A 66 3.89 -20.43 -17.72
CA ARG A 66 4.56 -21.02 -16.55
C ARG A 66 3.53 -21.68 -15.63
N LYS A 67 3.94 -22.80 -15.03
CA LYS A 67 3.11 -23.55 -14.07
C LYS A 67 3.30 -23.11 -12.63
N HIS A 68 4.46 -22.55 -12.30
CA HIS A 68 4.80 -22.09 -10.95
C HIS A 68 5.29 -20.64 -11.04
N HIS A 69 4.59 -19.74 -10.37
CA HIS A 69 4.91 -18.32 -10.35
C HIS A 69 5.55 -17.94 -9.01
N GLY A 70 6.52 -17.03 -9.02
CA GLY A 70 6.82 -16.30 -7.79
C GLY A 70 5.59 -15.51 -7.34
N LEU A 71 5.54 -15.03 -6.11
CA LEU A 71 4.40 -14.27 -5.61
C LEU A 71 4.83 -12.96 -4.94
N VAL A 72 4.13 -11.88 -5.26
CA VAL A 72 4.17 -10.62 -4.52
C VAL A 72 2.89 -10.45 -3.74
N VAL A 73 2.99 -10.40 -2.41
CA VAL A 73 1.85 -10.20 -1.51
C VAL A 73 1.75 -8.72 -1.13
N TYR A 74 0.61 -8.10 -1.42
CA TYR A 74 0.37 -6.68 -1.21
C TYR A 74 -0.10 -6.39 0.21
N VAL A 75 0.54 -5.41 0.84
CA VAL A 75 0.19 -4.89 2.17
C VAL A 75 -0.18 -3.42 2.01
N HIS A 76 -1.45 -3.10 2.20
CA HIS A 76 -1.99 -1.75 1.95
C HIS A 76 -1.46 -0.67 2.90
N GLY A 77 -1.64 0.61 2.53
CA GLY A 77 -1.41 1.76 3.40
C GLY A 77 -2.51 1.96 4.46
N ASP A 78 -2.66 3.17 4.97
CA ASP A 78 -3.80 3.56 5.80
C ASP A 78 -5.06 3.75 4.94
N GLY A 79 -6.26 3.68 5.53
CA GLY A 79 -7.52 3.96 4.84
C GLY A 79 -8.27 2.71 4.31
N PRO A 80 -9.53 2.89 3.85
CA PRO A 80 -10.40 1.80 3.40
C PRO A 80 -10.03 1.33 1.98
N VAL A 81 -9.05 0.43 1.88
CA VAL A 81 -8.54 -0.07 0.60
C VAL A 81 -9.10 -1.46 0.27
N GLY A 82 -9.68 -1.60 -0.92
CA GLY A 82 -10.08 -2.89 -1.49
C GLY A 82 -8.94 -3.60 -2.24
N ALA A 83 -9.16 -4.85 -2.64
CA ALA A 83 -8.15 -5.73 -3.20
C ALA A 83 -7.45 -5.18 -4.45
N THR A 84 -8.16 -4.45 -5.32
CA THR A 84 -7.59 -3.85 -6.54
C THR A 84 -7.12 -2.40 -6.36
N HIS A 85 -7.42 -1.79 -5.20
CA HIS A 85 -7.23 -0.37 -4.92
C HIS A 85 -7.80 0.51 -6.05
N ASP A 86 -9.09 0.31 -6.37
CA ASP A 86 -9.80 0.97 -7.47
C ASP A 86 -9.04 0.85 -8.81
N ASP A 87 -8.54 -0.36 -9.08
CA ASP A 87 -7.70 -0.71 -10.23
C ASP A 87 -6.32 -0.06 -10.28
N GLY A 88 -5.96 0.78 -9.30
CA GLY A 88 -4.65 1.41 -9.17
C GLY A 88 -3.49 0.43 -9.06
N TYR A 89 -3.74 -0.82 -8.64
CA TYR A 89 -2.71 -1.86 -8.60
C TYR A 89 -2.43 -2.54 -9.94
N LYS A 90 -3.34 -2.46 -10.92
CA LYS A 90 -3.22 -3.24 -12.16
C LYS A 90 -1.94 -2.97 -12.96
N PRO A 91 -1.45 -1.71 -13.12
CA PRO A 91 -0.17 -1.47 -13.79
C PRO A 91 1.03 -2.09 -13.07
N MET A 92 1.02 -2.12 -11.73
CA MET A 92 2.06 -2.77 -10.94
C MET A 92 1.98 -4.29 -11.08
N TRP A 93 0.79 -4.88 -10.93
CA TRP A 93 0.57 -6.31 -11.13
C TRP A 93 1.03 -6.78 -12.51
N GLU A 94 0.77 -6.01 -13.57
CA GLU A 94 1.27 -6.35 -14.90
C GLU A 94 2.81 -6.30 -14.97
N ALA A 95 3.45 -5.30 -14.34
CA ALA A 95 4.90 -5.23 -14.27
C ALA A 95 5.50 -6.43 -13.53
N HIS A 96 4.82 -6.91 -12.48
CA HIS A 96 5.20 -8.10 -11.71
C HIS A 96 4.99 -9.38 -12.52
N ALA A 97 3.86 -9.47 -13.23
CA ALA A 97 3.54 -10.59 -14.11
C ALA A 97 4.58 -10.73 -15.23
N LYS A 98 5.01 -9.61 -15.84
CA LYS A 98 6.10 -9.56 -16.82
C LYS A 98 7.47 -9.98 -16.26
N ALA A 99 7.64 -10.00 -14.93
CA ALA A 99 8.81 -10.58 -14.25
C ALA A 99 8.61 -12.04 -13.83
N GLY A 100 7.42 -12.62 -14.03
CA GLY A 100 7.08 -13.98 -13.63
C GLY A 100 6.58 -14.15 -12.22
N TYR A 101 6.05 -13.08 -11.65
CA TYR A 101 5.45 -13.09 -10.33
C TYR A 101 3.95 -12.88 -10.45
N ALA A 102 3.19 -13.78 -9.84
CA ALA A 102 1.82 -13.53 -9.47
C ALA A 102 1.74 -12.41 -8.42
N SER A 103 0.56 -11.80 -8.27
CA SER A 103 0.29 -10.81 -7.23
C SER A 103 -0.95 -11.19 -6.43
N LEU A 104 -0.89 -11.06 -5.12
CA LEU A 104 -2.01 -11.35 -4.22
C LEU A 104 -2.31 -10.13 -3.35
N SER A 105 -3.58 -9.76 -3.29
CA SER A 105 -4.12 -8.66 -2.50
C SER A 105 -5.54 -9.01 -2.03
N TRP A 106 -6.07 -8.34 -1.02
CA TRP A 106 -7.42 -8.61 -0.51
C TRP A 106 -8.13 -7.38 0.01
N ASP A 107 -9.44 -7.47 0.08
CA ASP A 107 -10.27 -6.41 0.64
C ASP A 107 -9.99 -6.30 2.14
N LYS A 108 -9.63 -5.10 2.61
CA LYS A 108 -9.53 -4.86 4.05
C LYS A 108 -10.88 -5.14 4.75
N PRO A 109 -10.88 -5.51 6.04
CA PRO A 109 -12.13 -5.67 6.79
C PRO A 109 -13.03 -4.43 6.68
N GLY A 110 -14.31 -4.64 6.37
CA GLY A 110 -15.29 -3.56 6.17
C GLY A 110 -15.26 -2.89 4.79
N VAL A 111 -14.37 -3.30 3.88
CA VAL A 111 -14.23 -2.73 2.53
C VAL A 111 -14.75 -3.71 1.48
N ALA A 112 -15.40 -3.20 0.43
CA ALA A 112 -15.92 -3.99 -0.69
C ALA A 112 -16.78 -5.22 -0.29
N GLY A 113 -17.48 -5.14 0.85
CA GLY A 113 -18.31 -6.21 1.38
C GLY A 113 -17.58 -7.27 2.22
N ALA A 114 -16.27 -7.10 2.49
CA ALA A 114 -15.56 -7.93 3.44
C ALA A 114 -16.07 -7.70 4.88
N PRO A 115 -16.25 -8.75 5.69
CA PRO A 115 -16.72 -8.62 7.06
C PRO A 115 -15.67 -7.93 7.96
N GLY A 116 -16.13 -7.33 9.06
CA GLY A 116 -15.27 -6.69 10.06
C GLY A 116 -15.05 -5.19 9.80
N ASP A 117 -14.02 -4.63 10.43
CA ASP A 117 -13.65 -3.22 10.33
C ASP A 117 -12.13 -3.07 10.47
N TRP A 118 -11.49 -2.45 9.47
CA TRP A 118 -10.05 -2.23 9.45
C TRP A 118 -9.58 -1.26 10.53
N LEU A 119 -10.44 -0.34 11.01
CA LEU A 119 -10.13 0.51 12.17
C LEU A 119 -9.99 -0.31 13.47
N GLY A 120 -10.50 -1.54 13.46
CA GLY A 120 -10.31 -2.51 14.53
C GLY A 120 -8.90 -3.13 14.57
N GLN A 121 -8.08 -3.03 13.53
CA GLN A 121 -6.81 -3.75 13.43
C GLN A 121 -5.63 -3.03 14.10
N SER A 122 -4.77 -3.80 14.78
CA SER A 122 -3.40 -3.39 15.09
C SER A 122 -2.43 -3.67 13.93
N MET A 123 -1.23 -3.10 13.95
CA MET A 123 -0.18 -3.47 12.98
C MET A 123 0.21 -4.96 13.07
N ASP A 124 0.13 -5.56 14.27
CA ASP A 124 0.38 -7.00 14.46
C ASP A 124 -0.75 -7.87 13.88
N ASP A 125 -2.02 -7.44 13.99
CA ASP A 125 -3.14 -8.14 13.37
C ASP A 125 -2.97 -8.18 11.85
N ARG A 126 -2.60 -7.04 11.25
CA ARG A 126 -2.30 -6.93 9.81
C ARG A 126 -1.13 -7.82 9.38
N ALA A 127 -0.12 -7.95 10.23
CA ALA A 127 1.02 -8.83 9.98
C ALA A 127 0.63 -10.32 10.06
N ASN A 128 -0.21 -10.70 11.04
CA ASN A 128 -0.74 -12.06 11.17
C ASN A 128 -1.63 -12.42 9.97
N GLU A 129 -2.50 -11.51 9.55
CA GLU A 129 -3.35 -11.66 8.37
C GLU A 129 -2.51 -11.89 7.09
N THR A 130 -1.47 -11.09 6.90
CA THR A 130 -0.55 -11.23 5.76
C THR A 130 0.21 -12.57 5.81
N ALA A 131 0.69 -12.98 6.99
CA ALA A 131 1.38 -14.26 7.16
C ALA A 131 0.47 -15.45 6.85
N ALA A 132 -0.83 -15.35 7.17
CA ALA A 132 -1.82 -16.36 6.81
C ALA A 132 -2.08 -16.41 5.29
N ALA A 133 -2.15 -15.26 4.61
CA ALA A 133 -2.24 -15.20 3.16
C ALA A 133 -1.02 -15.84 2.48
N ILE A 134 0.19 -15.64 3.02
CA ILE A 134 1.41 -16.31 2.57
C ILE A 134 1.32 -17.82 2.78
N ALA A 135 0.88 -18.27 3.95
CA ALA A 135 0.72 -19.70 4.24
C ALA A 135 -0.28 -20.38 3.29
N TRP A 136 -1.41 -19.72 3.01
CA TRP A 136 -2.37 -20.17 2.01
C TRP A 136 -1.75 -20.25 0.61
N ALA A 137 -0.98 -19.24 0.21
CA ALA A 137 -0.34 -19.21 -1.10
C ALA A 137 0.72 -20.31 -1.26
N ARG A 138 1.53 -20.58 -0.22
CA ARG A 138 2.52 -21.67 -0.22
C ARG A 138 1.91 -23.06 -0.42
N ALA A 139 0.64 -23.24 -0.05
CA ALA A 139 -0.07 -24.51 -0.22
C ALA A 139 -0.63 -24.71 -1.65
N ARG A 140 -0.52 -23.70 -2.53
CA ARG A 140 -1.06 -23.80 -3.89
C ARG A 140 -0.04 -24.42 -4.85
N PRO A 141 -0.50 -25.28 -5.79
CA PRO A 141 0.40 -25.92 -6.75
C PRO A 141 0.92 -24.97 -7.83
N ASP A 142 0.27 -23.83 -8.08
CA ASP A 142 0.63 -22.84 -9.09
C ASP A 142 1.59 -21.74 -8.58
N ILE A 143 1.93 -21.76 -7.29
CA ILE A 143 2.83 -20.78 -6.66
C ILE A 143 4.12 -21.47 -6.21
N ASP A 144 5.25 -20.85 -6.54
CA ASP A 144 6.57 -21.21 -6.03
C ASP A 144 6.73 -20.64 -4.61
N GLY A 145 6.62 -21.52 -3.62
CA GLY A 145 6.69 -21.17 -2.20
C GLY A 145 8.02 -20.56 -1.74
N ASP A 146 9.09 -20.75 -2.52
CA ASP A 146 10.43 -20.21 -2.23
C ASP A 146 10.68 -18.86 -2.91
N ARG A 147 9.69 -18.34 -3.65
CA ARG A 147 9.76 -17.05 -4.35
C ARG A 147 8.60 -16.14 -3.97
N ILE A 148 8.21 -16.16 -2.70
CA ILE A 148 7.19 -15.26 -2.14
C ILE A 148 7.86 -14.07 -1.48
N GLY A 149 7.49 -12.86 -1.88
CA GLY A 149 7.92 -11.61 -1.25
C GLY A 149 6.75 -10.66 -1.00
N LEU A 150 7.06 -9.48 -0.48
CA LEU A 150 6.08 -8.48 -0.08
C LEU A 150 6.16 -7.24 -0.95
N TRP A 151 5.03 -6.59 -1.18
CA TRP A 151 4.94 -5.20 -1.61
C TRP A 151 4.13 -4.44 -0.57
N GLY A 152 4.57 -3.25 -0.15
CA GLY A 152 3.77 -2.46 0.78
C GLY A 152 4.10 -0.99 0.75
N ALA A 153 3.07 -0.16 0.93
CA ALA A 153 3.18 1.29 0.88
C ALA A 153 2.82 2.00 2.19
N SER A 154 3.47 3.13 2.47
CA SER A 154 3.08 4.04 3.55
C SER A 154 3.03 3.36 4.93
N GLN A 155 1.86 3.31 5.59
CA GLN A 155 1.60 2.59 6.84
C GLN A 155 2.08 1.12 6.83
N ALA A 156 2.15 0.48 5.67
CA ALA A 156 2.70 -0.88 5.55
C ALA A 156 4.15 -0.98 6.04
N GLY A 157 4.91 0.13 6.09
CA GLY A 157 6.26 0.17 6.66
C GLY A 157 6.36 -0.38 8.09
N TRP A 158 5.30 -0.26 8.88
CA TRP A 158 5.23 -0.87 10.23
C TRP A 158 4.86 -2.36 10.22
N VAL A 159 4.27 -2.85 9.13
CA VAL A 159 3.73 -4.21 9.00
C VAL A 159 4.73 -5.14 8.31
N LEU A 160 5.38 -4.68 7.24
CA LEU A 160 6.33 -5.46 6.45
C LEU A 160 7.40 -6.20 7.29
N PRO A 161 8.16 -5.53 8.20
CA PRO A 161 9.15 -6.23 9.00
C PRO A 161 8.53 -7.20 10.02
N LYS A 162 7.32 -6.92 10.52
CA LYS A 162 6.59 -7.82 11.41
C LYS A 162 6.16 -9.10 10.69
N VAL A 163 5.82 -9.02 9.40
CA VAL A 163 5.53 -10.20 8.57
C VAL A 163 6.78 -11.05 8.41
N ALA A 164 7.92 -10.44 8.06
CA ALA A 164 9.19 -11.13 7.90
C ALA A 164 9.68 -11.82 9.20
N ALA A 165 9.36 -11.25 10.36
CA ALA A 165 9.63 -11.88 11.66
C ALA A 165 8.76 -13.11 11.95
N LYS A 166 7.59 -13.24 11.29
CA LYS A 166 6.62 -14.32 11.51
C LYS A 166 6.74 -15.44 10.48
N THR A 167 7.12 -15.12 9.25
CA THR A 167 7.23 -16.09 8.15
C THR A 167 8.34 -15.69 7.17
N PRO A 168 9.09 -16.64 6.60
CA PRO A 168 10.13 -16.33 5.62
C PRO A 168 9.57 -15.67 4.37
N VAL A 169 10.21 -14.59 3.94
CA VAL A 169 9.95 -13.88 2.69
C VAL A 169 11.26 -13.72 1.91
N SER A 170 11.16 -13.76 0.59
CA SER A 170 12.31 -13.82 -0.33
C SER A 170 12.80 -12.44 -0.75
N PHE A 171 11.94 -11.43 -0.66
CA PHE A 171 12.22 -10.04 -0.94
C PHE A 171 11.12 -9.12 -0.40
N VAL A 172 11.40 -7.82 -0.35
CA VAL A 172 10.42 -6.78 -0.04
C VAL A 172 10.55 -5.61 -1.02
N ILE A 173 9.43 -5.14 -1.55
CA ILE A 173 9.30 -3.86 -2.26
C ILE A 173 8.58 -2.89 -1.32
N ALA A 174 9.32 -1.94 -0.75
CA ALA A 174 8.82 -0.98 0.21
C ALA A 174 8.64 0.40 -0.45
N VAL A 175 7.39 0.87 -0.52
CA VAL A 175 6.99 2.03 -1.30
C VAL A 175 6.63 3.21 -0.39
N SER A 176 7.52 4.21 -0.31
CA SER A 176 7.42 5.30 0.68
C SER A 176 7.01 4.79 2.07
N PRO A 177 7.73 3.81 2.67
CA PRO A 177 7.32 3.20 3.94
C PRO A 177 7.55 4.15 5.12
N ALA A 178 6.61 4.19 6.06
CA ALA A 178 6.76 4.95 7.30
C ALA A 178 7.63 4.20 8.32
N ILE A 179 8.40 4.95 9.13
CA ILE A 179 9.26 4.37 10.21
C ILE A 179 8.62 4.49 11.58
N ASN A 180 8.31 5.70 12.07
CA ASN A 180 7.76 5.92 13.40
C ASN A 180 6.50 6.78 13.31
N TRP A 181 5.41 6.29 13.88
CA TRP A 181 4.09 6.93 13.79
C TRP A 181 4.10 8.39 14.25
N LEU A 182 4.67 8.67 15.43
CA LEU A 182 4.64 10.02 16.02
C LEU A 182 5.56 11.00 15.28
N ARG A 183 6.73 10.56 14.83
CA ARG A 183 7.60 11.39 13.98
C ARG A 183 6.91 11.65 12.64
N GLN A 184 6.29 10.61 12.07
CA GLN A 184 5.60 10.72 10.80
C GLN A 184 4.44 11.71 10.85
N GLY A 185 3.59 11.61 11.88
CA GLY A 185 2.51 12.58 12.07
C GLY A 185 2.99 14.01 12.32
N ARG A 186 4.22 14.21 12.85
CA ARG A 186 4.80 15.56 12.98
C ARG A 186 5.26 16.07 11.62
N TYR A 187 5.94 15.23 10.85
CA TYR A 187 6.41 15.56 9.51
C TYR A 187 5.24 15.97 8.61
N ASN A 188 4.20 15.12 8.54
CA ASN A 188 3.05 15.35 7.67
C ASN A 188 2.33 16.67 8.00
N LEU A 189 2.03 16.92 9.28
CA LEU A 189 1.47 18.21 9.71
C LEU A 189 2.31 19.41 9.27
N LEU A 190 3.64 19.35 9.44
CA LEU A 190 4.51 20.44 9.04
C LEU A 190 4.64 20.56 7.51
N ALA A 191 4.54 19.46 6.77
CA ALA A 191 4.56 19.46 5.31
C ALA A 191 3.28 20.10 4.75
N GLU A 192 2.11 19.75 5.27
CA GLU A 192 0.82 20.36 4.92
C GLU A 192 0.81 21.86 5.21
N LEU A 193 1.24 22.27 6.41
CA LEU A 193 1.31 23.69 6.77
C LEU A 193 2.24 24.49 5.85
N ARG A 194 3.35 23.90 5.40
CA ARG A 194 4.24 24.54 4.42
C ARG A 194 3.59 24.63 3.05
N ALA A 195 2.91 23.57 2.60
CA ALA A 195 2.20 23.57 1.31
C ALA A 195 1.07 24.61 1.29
N ASP A 196 0.39 24.81 2.42
CA ASP A 196 -0.64 25.82 2.64
C ASP A 196 -0.10 27.26 2.75
N GLY A 197 1.22 27.46 2.82
CA GLY A 197 1.81 28.77 3.11
C GLY A 197 1.45 29.33 4.49
N ALA A 198 1.28 28.46 5.48
CA ALA A 198 0.90 28.85 6.84
C ALA A 198 1.90 29.82 7.49
N SER A 199 1.38 30.80 8.25
CA SER A 199 2.22 31.70 9.04
C SER A 199 2.91 30.95 10.20
N ALA A 200 3.97 31.56 10.76
CA ALA A 200 4.62 31.03 11.95
C ALA A 200 3.64 30.85 13.12
N ALA A 201 2.76 31.83 13.35
CA ALA A 201 1.74 31.77 14.39
C ALA A 201 0.73 30.61 14.16
N ARG A 202 0.27 30.40 12.92
CA ARG A 202 -0.59 29.24 12.59
C ARG A 202 0.16 27.94 12.82
N THR A 203 1.43 27.87 12.43
CA THR A 203 2.27 26.69 12.60
C THR A 203 2.45 26.33 14.06
N GLU A 204 2.77 27.29 14.92
CA GLU A 204 2.91 27.09 16.36
C GLU A 204 1.61 26.63 17.02
N ALA A 205 0.48 27.24 16.63
CA ALA A 205 -0.84 26.84 17.13
C ALA A 205 -1.16 25.37 16.76
N GLU A 206 -0.98 24.97 15.50
CA GLU A 206 -1.23 23.60 15.06
C GLU A 206 -0.24 22.59 15.67
N ILE A 207 1.00 23.01 15.94
CA ILE A 207 1.96 22.19 16.69
C ILE A 207 1.45 21.90 18.10
N ALA A 208 0.99 22.93 18.82
CA ALA A 208 0.48 22.82 20.18
C ALA A 208 -0.79 21.96 20.26
N LYS A 209 -1.66 22.04 19.25
CA LYS A 209 -2.84 21.17 19.10
C LYS A 209 -2.42 19.70 18.93
N SER A 210 -1.50 19.43 18.01
CA SER A 210 -0.94 18.09 17.82
C SER A 210 -0.27 17.55 19.09
N ASP A 211 0.45 18.39 19.84
CA ASP A 211 1.08 17.98 21.11
C ASP A 211 0.04 17.67 22.19
N THR A 212 -1.09 18.38 22.21
CA THR A 212 -2.23 18.03 23.07
C THR A 212 -2.75 16.64 22.73
N THR A 213 -3.00 16.36 21.46
CA THR A 213 -3.41 15.03 21.00
C THR A 213 -2.41 13.94 21.39
N ARG A 214 -1.11 14.19 21.26
CA ARG A 214 -0.06 13.24 21.68
C ARG A 214 -0.05 12.98 23.17
N ARG A 215 -0.27 14.00 24.00
CA ARG A 215 -0.38 13.82 25.47
C ARG A 215 -1.59 12.99 25.84
N LEU A 216 -2.73 13.18 25.15
CA LEU A 216 -3.94 12.38 25.33
C LEU A 216 -3.70 10.91 24.96
N LEU A 217 -3.07 10.64 23.81
CA LEU A 217 -2.71 9.29 23.39
C LEU A 217 -1.77 8.61 24.40
N LYS A 218 -0.73 9.33 24.87
CA LYS A 218 0.26 8.81 25.82
C LYS A 218 -0.34 8.38 27.16
N ARG A 219 -1.42 9.04 27.61
CA ARG A 219 -2.12 8.71 28.86
C ARG A 219 -3.33 7.79 28.64
N HIS A 220 -3.52 7.26 27.43
CA HIS A 220 -4.64 6.42 27.04
C HIS A 220 -6.02 7.07 27.28
N ALA A 221 -6.14 8.35 26.93
CA ALA A 221 -7.39 9.09 27.11
C ALA A 221 -8.55 8.50 26.27
N THR A 222 -9.78 8.59 26.79
CA THR A 222 -10.98 8.17 26.05
C THR A 222 -11.29 9.13 24.89
N PHE A 223 -12.20 8.73 24.00
CA PHE A 223 -12.65 9.61 22.92
C PHE A 223 -13.37 10.85 23.47
N GLU A 224 -14.15 10.71 24.56
CA GLU A 224 -14.83 11.81 25.22
C GLU A 224 -13.84 12.82 25.81
N GLU A 225 -12.76 12.33 26.43
CA GLU A 225 -11.69 13.19 26.91
C GLU A 225 -10.97 13.91 25.75
N TYR A 226 -10.78 13.24 24.62
CA TYR A 226 -10.25 13.88 23.41
C TYR A 226 -11.16 15.00 22.90
N VAL A 227 -12.47 14.73 22.76
CA VAL A 227 -13.44 15.73 22.31
C VAL A 227 -13.50 16.90 23.30
N SER A 228 -13.50 16.63 24.61
CA SER A 228 -13.50 17.67 25.65
C SER A 228 -12.25 18.56 25.57
N ALA A 229 -11.07 17.98 25.31
CA ALA A 229 -9.82 18.72 25.21
C ALA A 229 -9.65 19.48 23.87
N ARG A 230 -10.31 19.05 22.80
CA ARG A 230 -10.21 19.66 21.45
C ARG A 230 -11.37 20.60 21.11
N GLY A 231 -12.51 20.47 21.76
CA GLY A 231 -13.69 21.29 21.53
C GLY A 231 -14.19 21.24 20.09
N ALA A 232 -14.55 22.40 19.53
CA ALA A 232 -14.99 22.54 18.13
C ALA A 232 -13.92 22.11 17.10
N GLU A 233 -12.65 21.95 17.50
CA GLU A 233 -11.55 21.50 16.65
C GLU A 233 -11.34 19.98 16.67
N ALA A 234 -12.27 19.23 17.27
CA ALA A 234 -12.32 17.78 17.16
C ALA A 234 -12.83 17.30 15.79
N ASP A 235 -13.27 18.23 14.94
CA ASP A 235 -14.03 17.98 13.70
C ASP A 235 -13.34 16.94 12.78
N GLY A 236 -14.12 15.97 12.32
CA GLY A 236 -13.66 14.84 11.51
C GLY A 236 -13.10 13.61 12.24
N MET A 237 -12.75 13.68 13.54
CA MET A 237 -12.32 12.49 14.30
C MET A 237 -13.51 11.68 14.81
N THR A 238 -13.62 10.42 14.43
CA THR A 238 -14.62 9.49 14.97
C THR A 238 -14.08 8.70 16.15
N ALA A 239 -14.98 8.11 16.96
CA ALA A 239 -14.59 7.22 18.06
C ALA A 239 -13.76 6.02 17.57
N ASP A 240 -14.17 5.40 16.45
CA ASP A 240 -13.45 4.27 15.85
C ASP A 240 -12.06 4.67 15.36
N ARG A 241 -11.93 5.85 14.74
CA ARG A 241 -10.63 6.38 14.30
C ARG A 241 -9.73 6.73 15.48
N TRP A 242 -10.29 7.32 16.54
CA TRP A 242 -9.56 7.54 17.80
C TRP A 242 -9.09 6.21 18.40
N GLY A 243 -9.94 5.19 18.41
CA GLY A 243 -9.59 3.84 18.87
C GLY A 243 -8.45 3.23 18.06
N PHE A 244 -8.51 3.33 16.73
CA PHE A 244 -7.44 2.89 15.83
C PHE A 244 -6.11 3.60 16.10
N ILE A 245 -6.12 4.94 16.22
CA ILE A 245 -4.91 5.72 16.50
C ILE A 245 -4.39 5.39 17.90
N SER A 246 -5.25 5.34 18.92
CA SER A 246 -4.88 5.02 20.29
C SER A 246 -4.18 3.66 20.38
N LYS A 247 -4.68 2.66 19.63
CA LYS A 247 -4.09 1.33 19.53
C LYS A 247 -2.72 1.32 18.84
N ASN A 248 -2.52 2.14 17.82
CA ASN A 248 -1.37 2.03 16.91
C ASN A 248 -0.31 3.14 17.02
N HIS A 249 -0.56 4.22 17.76
CA HIS A 249 0.31 5.42 17.76
C HIS A 249 1.74 5.18 18.25
N THR A 250 2.01 4.04 18.89
CA THR A 250 3.34 3.64 19.35
C THR A 250 4.14 2.87 18.30
N ALA A 251 3.58 2.62 17.11
CA ALA A 251 4.24 1.87 16.05
C ALA A 251 5.56 2.53 15.62
N ASP A 252 6.65 1.75 15.67
CA ASP A 252 7.98 2.13 15.23
C ASP A 252 8.70 0.92 14.61
N ALA A 253 8.98 0.98 13.31
CA ALA A 253 9.63 -0.08 12.55
C ALA A 253 11.15 -0.15 12.80
N THR A 254 11.76 0.82 13.50
CA THR A 254 13.23 0.94 13.60
C THR A 254 13.88 -0.34 14.14
N GLN A 255 13.29 -0.99 15.15
CA GLN A 255 13.84 -2.25 15.68
C GLN A 255 13.41 -3.46 14.83
N ASP A 256 12.16 -3.44 14.36
CA ASP A 256 11.55 -4.53 13.59
C ASP A 256 12.25 -4.74 12.24
N LEU A 257 12.77 -3.68 11.62
CA LEU A 257 13.50 -3.74 10.34
C LEU A 257 14.66 -4.73 10.35
N ARG A 258 15.24 -5.07 11.51
CA ARG A 258 16.28 -6.12 11.57
C ARG A 258 15.79 -7.50 11.13
N ALA A 259 14.48 -7.76 11.17
CA ALA A 259 13.90 -8.98 10.62
C ALA A 259 14.05 -9.09 9.09
N LEU A 260 14.40 -7.99 8.42
CA LEU A 260 14.71 -7.96 6.98
C LEU A 260 16.21 -8.05 6.69
N SER A 261 17.06 -8.27 7.69
CA SER A 261 18.51 -8.47 7.49
C SER A 261 18.75 -9.67 6.55
N GLY A 262 19.55 -9.45 5.51
CA GLY A 262 19.80 -10.42 4.44
C GLY A 262 18.65 -10.68 3.46
N VAL A 263 17.46 -10.06 3.65
CA VAL A 263 16.36 -10.13 2.67
C VAL A 263 16.54 -9.02 1.65
N PRO A 264 16.55 -9.30 0.33
CA PRO A 264 16.57 -8.26 -0.70
C PRO A 264 15.41 -7.26 -0.52
N VAL A 265 15.73 -5.98 -0.41
CA VAL A 265 14.76 -4.88 -0.27
C VAL A 265 14.93 -3.88 -1.40
N LEU A 266 13.87 -3.63 -2.16
CA LEU A 266 13.74 -2.45 -3.01
C LEU A 266 13.00 -1.36 -2.22
N LEU A 267 13.71 -0.31 -1.84
CA LEU A 267 13.15 0.89 -1.22
C LEU A 267 12.92 1.96 -2.28
N THR A 268 11.65 2.31 -2.54
CA THR A 268 11.28 3.38 -3.48
C THR A 268 10.79 4.61 -2.71
N LEU A 269 11.36 5.77 -3.01
CA LEU A 269 11.14 7.01 -2.27
C LEU A 269 10.64 8.12 -3.21
N ALA A 270 9.52 8.74 -2.87
CA ALA A 270 8.97 9.89 -3.57
C ALA A 270 9.64 11.20 -3.15
N GLY A 271 9.93 12.08 -4.11
CA GLY A 271 10.59 13.36 -3.88
C GLY A 271 9.68 14.48 -3.35
N HIS A 272 8.38 14.40 -3.63
CA HIS A 272 7.35 15.33 -3.17
C HIS A 272 6.41 14.71 -2.14
N ASP A 273 6.92 13.77 -1.34
CA ASP A 273 6.14 13.08 -0.33
C ASP A 273 5.84 13.99 0.87
N ILE A 274 4.58 14.36 1.05
CA ILE A 274 4.10 15.13 2.22
C ILE A 274 3.60 14.23 3.35
N ASN A 275 3.45 12.92 3.10
CA ASN A 275 2.88 11.98 4.05
C ASN A 275 3.96 11.21 4.80
N VAL A 276 5.11 10.93 4.14
CA VAL A 276 6.25 10.19 4.66
C VAL A 276 7.54 11.01 4.58
N ASP A 277 8.31 11.05 5.68
CA ASP A 277 9.65 11.67 5.68
C ASP A 277 10.63 10.73 4.98
N THR A 278 10.73 10.83 3.65
CA THR A 278 11.55 9.92 2.85
C THR A 278 13.04 10.02 3.17
N ALA A 279 13.51 11.14 3.74
CA ALA A 279 14.87 11.30 4.21
C ALA A 279 15.13 10.58 5.55
N ASP A 280 14.20 10.63 6.52
CA ASP A 280 14.27 9.78 7.73
C ASP A 280 14.20 8.30 7.35
N THR A 281 13.23 7.94 6.49
CA THR A 281 13.06 6.57 6.01
C THR A 281 14.35 6.04 5.36
N GLU A 282 14.93 6.78 4.41
CA GLU A 282 16.15 6.34 3.76
C GLU A 282 17.30 6.15 4.75
N ARG A 283 17.51 7.13 5.64
CA ARG A 283 18.57 7.07 6.65
C ARG A 283 18.44 5.83 7.53
N VAL A 284 17.22 5.50 7.97
CA VAL A 284 16.96 4.36 8.83
C VAL A 284 17.18 3.04 8.08
N TYR A 285 16.64 2.91 6.86
CA TYR A 285 16.83 1.70 6.05
C TYR A 285 18.30 1.46 5.74
N ARG A 286 19.05 2.49 5.31
CA ARG A 286 20.48 2.38 5.06
C ARG A 286 21.24 1.92 6.29
N LYS A 287 21.01 2.59 7.42
CA LYS A 287 21.66 2.25 8.70
C LYS A 287 21.46 0.78 9.10
N LEU A 288 20.31 0.19 8.79
CA LEU A 288 19.94 -1.14 9.28
C LEU A 288 20.14 -2.26 8.27
N LEU A 289 20.07 -1.98 6.96
CA LEU A 289 20.02 -3.02 5.92
C LEU A 289 21.13 -2.89 4.86
N GLU A 290 21.86 -1.77 4.80
CA GLU A 290 22.90 -1.55 3.78
C GLU A 290 24.12 -2.46 3.99
N ALA A 291 24.46 -2.76 5.25
CA ALA A 291 25.62 -3.58 5.60
C ALA A 291 25.54 -5.01 5.04
N ASP A 292 24.32 -5.53 4.83
CA ASP A 292 24.10 -6.88 4.32
C ASP A 292 24.09 -6.94 2.77
N GLY A 293 24.27 -5.81 2.09
CA GLY A 293 24.24 -5.71 0.63
C GLY A 293 22.87 -5.95 -0.02
N ALA A 294 21.82 -6.08 0.80
CA ALA A 294 20.49 -6.48 0.36
C ALA A 294 19.56 -5.29 0.04
N LEU A 295 19.99 -4.04 0.28
CA LEU A 295 19.17 -2.84 0.07
C LEU A 295 19.46 -2.16 -1.28
N THR A 296 18.44 -2.07 -2.13
CA THR A 296 18.42 -1.23 -3.34
C THR A 296 17.52 -0.02 -3.09
N VAL A 297 18.06 1.20 -3.21
CA VAL A 297 17.29 2.44 -3.03
C VAL A 297 17.06 3.13 -4.37
N LYS A 298 15.80 3.44 -4.69
CA LYS A 298 15.39 4.21 -5.86
C LYS A 298 14.63 5.47 -5.44
N ARG A 299 15.01 6.61 -6.00
CA ARG A 299 14.40 7.90 -5.70
C ARG A 299 13.70 8.42 -6.95
N TYR A 300 12.50 8.94 -6.77
CA TYR A 300 11.67 9.45 -7.84
C TYR A 300 11.36 10.92 -7.54
N PRO A 301 12.20 11.86 -8.04
CA PRO A 301 12.14 13.26 -7.62
C PRO A 301 10.79 13.90 -7.92
N ASP A 302 10.19 13.60 -9.08
CA ASP A 302 8.91 14.17 -9.52
C ASP A 302 7.68 13.40 -9.01
N ALA A 303 7.88 12.43 -8.12
CA ALA A 303 6.81 11.60 -7.59
C ALA A 303 6.23 12.17 -6.30
N ALA A 304 4.93 12.06 -6.14
CA ALA A 304 4.25 12.28 -4.88
C ALA A 304 4.01 10.94 -4.15
N HIS A 305 3.26 10.96 -3.04
CA HIS A 305 3.30 9.89 -2.02
C HIS A 305 3.07 8.48 -2.56
N SER A 306 2.09 8.30 -3.45
CA SER A 306 1.76 6.99 -4.04
C SER A 306 2.67 6.59 -5.21
N LEU A 307 3.82 7.27 -5.38
CA LEU A 307 4.72 7.18 -6.53
C LEU A 307 4.05 7.56 -7.86
N VAL A 308 2.91 8.26 -7.78
CA VAL A 308 2.24 8.93 -8.89
C VAL A 308 3.00 10.22 -9.23
N LYS A 309 3.04 10.61 -10.50
CA LYS A 309 3.66 11.88 -10.91
C LYS A 309 2.96 13.04 -10.19
N GLN A 310 3.73 13.90 -9.53
CA GLN A 310 3.20 15.03 -8.78
C GLN A 310 2.28 15.93 -9.63
N SER A 311 2.66 16.16 -10.90
CA SER A 311 1.89 16.96 -11.85
C SER A 311 0.50 16.39 -12.19
N ILE A 312 0.31 15.09 -11.94
CA ILE A 312 -0.95 14.38 -12.14
C ILE A 312 -1.75 14.42 -10.84
N GLU A 313 -1.14 14.02 -9.72
CA GLU A 313 -1.82 13.92 -8.41
C GLU A 313 -2.42 15.25 -7.93
N GLN A 314 -1.79 16.39 -8.28
CA GLN A 314 -2.30 17.73 -7.95
C GLN A 314 -3.61 18.12 -8.68
N SER A 315 -4.16 17.27 -9.54
CA SER A 315 -5.38 17.56 -10.28
C SER A 315 -6.26 16.33 -10.44
N ASP A 316 -7.40 16.29 -9.75
CA ASP A 316 -8.39 15.20 -9.84
C ASP A 316 -8.81 14.88 -11.27
N LEU A 317 -8.92 15.92 -12.12
CA LEU A 317 -9.23 15.76 -13.54
C LEU A 317 -8.10 15.05 -14.29
N LYS A 318 -6.84 15.42 -14.05
CA LYS A 318 -5.68 14.76 -14.69
C LYS A 318 -5.52 13.33 -14.16
N THR A 319 -5.71 13.10 -12.87
CA THR A 319 -5.65 11.78 -12.26
C THR A 319 -6.71 10.87 -12.86
N THR A 320 -7.98 11.29 -12.85
CA THR A 320 -9.09 10.52 -13.44
C THR A 320 -8.87 10.26 -14.92
N TYR A 321 -8.48 11.28 -15.69
CA TYR A 321 -8.22 11.14 -17.13
C TYR A 321 -7.07 10.17 -17.41
N THR A 322 -5.95 10.31 -16.69
CA THR A 322 -4.78 9.44 -16.89
C THR A 322 -5.10 8.00 -16.48
N ALA A 323 -5.80 7.80 -15.36
CA ALA A 323 -6.24 6.47 -14.94
C ALA A 323 -7.12 5.79 -15.99
N LEU A 324 -8.01 6.55 -16.63
CA LEU A 324 -8.94 6.01 -17.62
C LEU A 324 -8.27 5.72 -18.96
N PHE A 325 -7.45 6.65 -19.48
CA PHE A 325 -6.92 6.59 -20.84
C PHE A 325 -5.47 6.14 -20.94
N SER A 326 -4.70 6.14 -19.85
CA SER A 326 -3.27 5.80 -19.86
C SER A 326 -2.78 5.40 -18.45
N PRO A 327 -3.38 4.38 -17.81
CA PRO A 327 -3.14 4.05 -16.40
C PRO A 327 -1.67 3.76 -16.08
N ARG A 328 -0.90 3.23 -17.04
CA ARG A 328 0.55 2.99 -16.88
C ARG A 328 1.37 4.27 -16.73
N LEU A 329 0.86 5.42 -17.20
CA LEU A 329 1.54 6.73 -17.12
C LEU A 329 1.23 7.50 -15.83
N LEU A 330 0.38 6.96 -14.95
CA LEU A 330 0.11 7.55 -13.62
C LEU A 330 1.41 7.63 -12.81
N PHE A 331 2.22 6.58 -12.84
CA PHE A 331 3.39 6.43 -12.00
C PHE A 331 4.59 7.23 -12.51
N ALA A 332 5.48 7.58 -11.58
CA ALA A 332 6.75 8.21 -11.88
C ALA A 332 7.59 7.37 -12.84
N ASP A 333 8.36 8.05 -13.68
CA ASP A 333 9.15 7.39 -14.73
C ASP A 333 10.15 6.42 -14.10
N GLY A 334 10.21 5.20 -14.66
CA GLY A 334 11.05 4.11 -14.14
C GLY A 334 10.45 3.31 -12.99
N PHE A 335 9.40 3.77 -12.30
CA PHE A 335 8.89 3.08 -11.09
C PHE A 335 8.42 1.64 -11.34
N LEU A 336 7.66 1.42 -12.41
CA LEU A 336 7.19 0.09 -12.79
C LEU A 336 8.35 -0.78 -13.32
N GLU A 337 9.30 -0.17 -14.02
CA GLU A 337 10.44 -0.88 -14.59
C GLU A 337 11.44 -1.33 -13.54
N ASP A 338 11.73 -0.48 -12.55
CA ASP A 338 12.64 -0.79 -11.44
C ASP A 338 12.11 -1.94 -10.59
N GLN A 339 10.79 -2.00 -10.34
CA GLN A 339 10.16 -3.16 -9.68
C GLN A 339 10.31 -4.44 -10.51
N ARG A 340 10.04 -4.35 -11.82
CA ARG A 340 10.19 -5.48 -12.75
C ARG A 340 11.63 -5.99 -12.78
N GLN A 341 12.60 -5.08 -12.83
CA GLN A 341 14.03 -5.43 -12.88
C GLN A 341 14.49 -6.05 -11.56
N PHE A 342 14.09 -5.46 -10.42
CA PHE A 342 14.37 -6.02 -9.09
C PHE A 342 13.85 -7.46 -8.95
N LEU A 343 12.60 -7.72 -9.35
CA LEU A 343 12.01 -9.07 -9.31
C LEU A 343 12.76 -10.07 -10.20
N LYS A 344 13.23 -9.65 -11.39
CA LYS A 344 14.05 -10.49 -12.26
C LYS A 344 15.39 -10.85 -11.61
N ASP A 345 16.01 -9.89 -10.92
CA ASP A 345 17.32 -10.08 -10.29
C ASP A 345 17.22 -11.01 -9.08
N VAL A 346 16.22 -10.81 -8.22
CA VAL A 346 15.95 -11.74 -7.11
C VAL A 346 15.61 -13.15 -7.61
N GLY A 347 14.85 -13.26 -8.71
CA GLY A 347 14.51 -14.55 -9.32
C GLY A 347 15.71 -15.32 -9.90
N ARG A 348 16.81 -14.63 -10.22
CA ARG A 348 18.06 -15.24 -10.75
C ARG A 348 19.06 -15.59 -9.66
N GLY A 349 19.01 -14.89 -8.52
CA GLY A 349 20.01 -15.00 -7.44
C GLY A 349 19.94 -16.28 -6.59
N GLY A 350 18.85 -17.06 -6.68
CA GLY A 350 18.61 -18.21 -5.80
C GLY A 350 18.32 -17.75 -4.37
N ALA A 351 17.25 -18.27 -3.77
CA ALA A 351 16.95 -17.98 -2.36
C ALA A 351 18.15 -18.39 -1.49
N ALA A 352 18.75 -17.45 -0.77
CA ALA A 352 19.72 -17.81 0.26
C ALA A 352 18.99 -18.70 1.28
N PRO A 353 19.52 -19.89 1.62
CA PRO A 353 18.86 -20.78 2.55
C PRO A 353 18.67 -20.07 3.89
N TRP A 354 17.41 -20.01 4.34
CA TRP A 354 17.00 -19.50 5.63
C TRP A 354 17.95 -19.99 6.74
N ARG A 355 18.71 -19.07 7.33
CA ARG A 355 19.46 -19.37 8.56
C ARG A 355 18.48 -19.24 9.71
N LEU A 356 18.05 -20.38 10.25
CA LEU A 356 17.44 -20.42 11.58
C LEU A 356 18.41 -19.72 12.54
N HIS A 357 18.05 -18.54 13.04
CA HIS A 357 18.66 -17.99 14.24
C HIS A 357 18.25 -18.87 15.43
N THR A 358 18.95 -19.98 15.62
CA THR A 358 18.95 -20.72 16.88
C THR A 358 19.76 -19.94 17.90
N GLY A 359 19.14 -18.94 18.51
CA GLY A 359 19.60 -18.48 19.82
C GLY A 359 19.59 -19.66 20.80
N PRO A 360 20.57 -19.79 21.71
CA PRO A 360 20.62 -20.92 22.62
C PRO A 360 19.36 -20.96 23.48
N LEU A 361 18.63 -22.08 23.42
CA LEU A 361 17.58 -22.40 24.39
C LEU A 361 18.20 -22.28 25.78
N ARG A 362 17.81 -21.24 26.53
CA ARG A 362 17.95 -21.27 27.98
C ARG A 362 17.06 -22.41 28.47
N LEU A 363 17.69 -23.53 28.82
CA LEU A 363 17.10 -24.58 29.63
C LEU A 363 16.50 -23.95 30.89
N MET A 364 15.17 -23.90 30.95
CA MET A 364 14.48 -23.69 32.21
C MET A 364 14.76 -24.92 33.10
N PRO A 365 15.09 -24.73 34.39
CA PRO A 365 15.29 -25.85 35.30
C PRO A 365 13.96 -26.60 35.49
N ARG A 366 14.01 -27.92 35.33
CA ARG A 366 12.91 -28.83 35.67
C ARG A 366 12.58 -28.64 37.15
N CYS A 367 11.37 -28.16 37.48
CA CYS A 367 10.81 -28.36 38.81
C CYS A 367 10.53 -29.85 38.99
N GLY A 368 11.39 -30.49 39.79
CA GLY A 368 11.15 -31.84 40.29
C GLY A 368 9.99 -31.82 41.27
N SER A 369 9.05 -32.70 41.01
CA SER A 369 8.02 -33.14 41.94
C SER A 369 8.66 -33.83 43.15
N SER A 370 8.45 -33.28 44.35
CA SER A 370 8.57 -34.03 45.60
C SER A 370 7.36 -33.75 46.49
N CYS A 371 6.43 -34.71 46.50
CA CYS A 371 5.56 -34.94 47.64
C CYS A 371 6.40 -35.42 48.83
N GLY A 372 6.14 -34.87 50.02
CA GLY A 372 6.60 -35.47 51.27
C GLY A 372 6.42 -34.54 52.49
N ARG A 373 5.43 -34.87 53.34
CA ARG A 373 5.34 -34.74 54.82
C ARG A 373 5.97 -33.46 55.42
N ILE A 374 5.28 -32.61 56.17
CA ILE A 374 4.30 -32.75 57.26
C ILE A 374 3.37 -31.53 57.23
#